data_AF-A0A2K5D2G8-F1
#
_entry.id   AF-A0A2K5D2G8-F1
#
_cell.length_a   1.000
_cell.length_b   1.000
_cell.length_c   1.000
_cell.angle_alpha   90.00
_cell.angle_beta   90.00
_cell.angle_gamma   90.00
#
_symmetry.space_group_name_H-M   'P 1'
#
loop_
_entity.id
_entity.type
_entity.pdbx_description
1 polymer ?
#
loop_
_entity_poly.entity_id
_entity_poly.type
_entity_poly.pdbx_seq_one_letter_code
_entity_poly.pdbx_strand_id
1 'polypeptide(L)'
;MLLNENIENATLIKGGNANVTKNITRPFEDQTSLEFFSKKSDCSLFMFVIGRMYDYHVLYMIESGIENFVSLKDIKNSKCPGGTKSMLIFAGDDFDVTEDYRRLKSPLIDFFRGPTVSNIHLAGLEYVLHFTALNGKIYFRSYKLLLKKSGSRSPRIELEEMGPSLDLVLRRTHLAFDDLYKLSVKMPKALKPKKKNISHDSFGTTYGRIQMQKKMKGLKKITEVQEKKSKIIFKNLMEKNHK
;
A
#
# COMPACT_ATOMS: atom_id res chain seq x y z
N MET A 1 -3.02 24.40 -23.47
CA MET A 1 -4.25 24.62 -22.68
C MET A 1 -4.53 23.40 -21.80
N LEU A 2 -4.66 22.20 -22.36
CA LEU A 2 -4.88 20.92 -21.65
C LEU A 2 -3.87 20.64 -20.51
N LEU A 3 -2.57 20.87 -20.71
CA LEU A 3 -1.55 20.58 -19.68
C LEU A 3 -1.68 21.46 -18.43
N ASN A 4 -2.03 22.74 -18.58
CA ASN A 4 -2.21 23.64 -17.42
C ASN A 4 -3.45 23.26 -16.62
N GLU A 5 -4.54 22.89 -17.30
CA GLU A 5 -5.75 22.40 -16.64
C GLU A 5 -5.50 21.05 -15.93
N ASN A 6 -4.68 20.17 -16.49
CA ASN A 6 -4.26 18.94 -15.82
C ASN A 6 -3.52 19.23 -14.51
N ILE A 7 -2.65 20.24 -14.51
CA ILE A 7 -1.86 20.64 -13.33
C ILE A 7 -2.74 21.31 -12.27
N GLU A 8 -3.65 22.20 -12.67
CA GLU A 8 -4.62 22.82 -11.75
C GLU A 8 -5.53 21.76 -11.12
N ASN A 9 -6.05 20.83 -11.92
CA ASN A 9 -6.89 19.74 -11.44
C ASN A 9 -6.13 18.80 -10.50
N ALA A 10 -4.89 18.43 -10.83
CA ALA A 10 -4.03 17.62 -9.96
C ALA A 10 -3.68 18.35 -8.65
N THR A 11 -3.48 19.67 -8.69
CA THR A 11 -3.17 20.49 -7.52
C THR A 11 -4.39 20.64 -6.60
N LEU A 12 -5.59 20.77 -7.18
CA LEU A 12 -6.85 20.79 -6.45
C LEU A 12 -7.08 19.47 -5.70
N ILE A 13 -6.72 18.35 -6.32
CA ILE A 13 -6.82 17.01 -5.74
C ILE A 13 -5.75 16.79 -4.66
N LYS A 14 -4.53 17.28 -4.86
CA LYS A 14 -3.40 17.07 -3.93
C LYS A 14 -3.46 17.95 -2.67
N GLY A 15 -4.22 19.05 -2.69
CA GLY A 15 -4.45 19.88 -1.52
C GLY A 15 -3.25 20.73 -1.08
N GLY A 16 -2.70 21.54 -1.98
CA GLY A 16 -1.85 22.69 -1.62
C GLY A 16 -0.32 22.48 -1.58
N ASN A 17 0.18 21.25 -1.52
CA ASN A 17 1.63 20.97 -1.57
C ASN A 17 2.11 20.69 -3.01
N ALA A 18 1.97 21.65 -3.91
CA ALA A 18 2.46 21.55 -5.29
C ALA A 18 3.10 22.85 -5.75
N ASN A 19 4.35 22.77 -6.20
CA ASN A 19 5.05 23.87 -6.88
C ASN A 19 4.97 23.64 -8.39
N VAL A 20 4.43 24.62 -9.11
CA VAL A 20 4.30 24.57 -10.57
C VAL A 20 5.30 25.56 -11.17
N THR A 21 6.23 25.05 -11.97
CA THR A 21 7.19 25.87 -12.70
C THR A 21 7.18 25.50 -14.18
N LYS A 22 7.28 26.49 -15.06
CA LYS A 22 7.36 26.29 -16.51
C LYS A 22 8.83 26.19 -16.90
N ASN A 23 9.31 24.99 -17.22
CA ASN A 23 10.69 24.76 -17.64
C ASN A 23 10.73 23.80 -18.81
N ILE A 24 11.64 24.05 -19.76
CA ILE A 24 11.95 23.11 -20.84
C ILE A 24 12.95 22.11 -20.27
N THR A 25 12.47 20.93 -19.88
CA THR A 25 13.31 19.85 -19.38
C THR A 25 13.09 18.61 -20.23
N ARG A 26 14.15 17.83 -20.44
CA ARG A 26 14.11 16.55 -21.15
C ARG A 26 14.59 15.45 -20.20
N PRO A 27 13.72 14.94 -19.32
CA PRO A 27 14.14 14.12 -18.17
C PRO A 27 14.87 12.82 -18.54
N PHE A 28 14.59 12.29 -19.73
CA PHE A 28 15.24 11.08 -20.24
C PHE A 28 16.59 11.35 -20.94
N GLU A 29 16.89 12.60 -21.28
CA GLU A 29 18.19 13.01 -21.85
C GLU A 29 19.12 13.55 -20.74
N ASP A 30 18.58 14.38 -19.84
CA ASP A 30 19.32 14.92 -18.70
C ASP A 30 18.43 14.93 -17.43
N GLN A 31 18.94 14.27 -16.39
CA GLN A 31 18.28 14.16 -15.07
C GLN A 31 18.75 15.25 -14.10
N THR A 32 19.87 15.92 -14.37
CA THR A 32 20.52 16.90 -13.48
C THR A 32 19.58 18.05 -13.13
N SER A 33 18.81 18.51 -14.10
CA SER A 33 17.80 19.55 -13.90
C SER A 33 16.74 19.13 -12.87
N LEU A 34 16.27 17.88 -12.92
CA LEU A 34 15.27 17.36 -11.98
C LEU A 34 15.85 17.22 -10.56
N GLU A 35 17.09 16.73 -10.45
CA GLU A 35 17.77 16.62 -9.16
C GLU A 35 18.00 17.99 -8.52
N PHE A 36 18.41 18.99 -9.32
CA PHE A 36 18.55 20.37 -8.86
C PHE A 36 17.23 20.94 -8.34
N PHE A 37 16.13 20.77 -9.08
CA PHE A 37 14.81 21.21 -8.62
C PHE A 37 14.38 20.48 -7.35
N SER A 38 14.59 19.16 -7.28
CA SER A 38 14.28 18.36 -6.09
C SER A 38 15.02 18.87 -4.85
N LYS A 39 16.33 19.18 -4.96
CA LYS A 39 17.14 19.78 -3.89
C LYS A 39 16.65 21.16 -3.50
N LYS A 40 16.32 21.99 -4.49
CA LYS A 40 15.90 23.38 -4.26
C LYS A 40 14.51 23.47 -3.61
N SER A 41 13.58 22.60 -4.00
CA SER A 41 12.19 22.64 -3.52
C SER A 41 11.89 21.61 -2.42
N ASP A 42 12.90 20.85 -1.98
CA ASP A 42 12.76 19.73 -1.04
C ASP A 42 11.59 18.79 -1.41
N CYS A 43 11.53 18.39 -2.69
CA CYS A 43 10.42 17.60 -3.23
C CYS A 43 10.92 16.24 -3.72
N SER A 44 10.40 15.17 -3.12
CA SER A 44 10.73 13.79 -3.48
C SER A 44 9.88 13.19 -4.62
N LEU A 45 8.82 13.90 -5.05
CA LEU A 45 7.86 13.43 -6.05
C LEU A 45 7.63 14.48 -7.14
N PHE A 46 7.54 14.06 -8.40
CA PHE A 46 7.26 14.93 -9.56
C PHE A 46 6.34 14.25 -10.59
N MET A 47 5.57 15.04 -11.34
CA MET A 47 4.42 14.55 -12.13
C MET A 47 4.42 14.94 -13.63
N PHE A 48 5.41 15.67 -14.15
CA PHE A 48 5.55 15.88 -15.60
C PHE A 48 5.90 14.56 -16.33
N VAL A 49 6.79 13.81 -15.69
CA VAL A 49 7.01 12.38 -15.86
C VAL A 49 6.78 11.82 -14.45
N ILE A 50 6.00 10.76 -14.28
CA ILE A 50 5.67 10.29 -12.93
C ILE A 50 6.93 9.65 -12.35
N GLY A 51 7.45 10.20 -11.27
CA GLY A 51 8.69 9.70 -10.71
C GLY A 51 8.90 10.05 -9.24
N ARG A 52 9.90 9.38 -8.67
CA ARG A 52 10.32 9.52 -7.29
C ARG A 52 11.82 9.76 -7.22
N MET A 53 12.20 10.61 -6.28
CA MET A 53 13.58 10.82 -5.86
C MET A 53 13.87 10.05 -4.58
N TYR A 54 15.11 9.60 -4.45
CA TYR A 54 15.68 9.08 -3.21
C TYR A 54 17.00 9.80 -2.97
N ASP A 55 17.13 10.48 -1.83
CA ASP A 55 18.29 11.32 -1.52
C ASP A 55 18.61 12.33 -2.66
N TYR A 56 17.55 12.93 -3.21
CA TYR A 56 17.59 13.85 -4.35
C TYR A 56 18.12 13.29 -5.67
N HIS A 57 18.31 11.98 -5.76
CA HIS A 57 18.64 11.27 -6.99
C HIS A 57 17.43 10.56 -7.56
N VAL A 58 17.36 10.45 -8.89
CA VAL A 58 16.24 9.79 -9.57
C VAL A 58 16.20 8.30 -9.22
N LEU A 59 15.12 7.86 -8.59
CA LEU A 59 14.90 6.45 -8.27
C LEU A 59 14.17 5.71 -9.41
N TYR A 60 13.13 6.33 -9.97
CA TYR A 60 12.48 5.86 -11.18
C TYR A 60 11.66 6.96 -11.83
N MET A 61 11.51 6.86 -13.14
CA MET A 61 10.73 7.76 -13.98
C MET A 61 9.87 6.94 -14.94
N ILE A 62 8.61 7.29 -15.04
CA ILE A 62 7.65 6.63 -15.92
C ILE A 62 6.91 7.71 -16.70
N GLU A 63 7.10 7.72 -18.01
CA GLU A 63 6.36 8.56 -18.93
C GLU A 63 5.03 7.90 -19.25
N SER A 64 3.95 8.67 -19.15
CA SER A 64 2.64 8.25 -19.61
C SER A 64 2.12 9.24 -20.65
N GLY A 65 1.62 8.72 -21.77
CA GLY A 65 0.86 9.49 -22.74
C GLY A 65 -0.60 9.55 -22.29
N ILE A 66 -1.23 10.72 -22.44
CA ILE A 66 -2.66 10.89 -22.19
C ILE A 66 -3.37 10.73 -23.55
N GLU A 67 -4.24 9.74 -23.68
CA GLU A 67 -5.07 9.56 -24.88
C GLU A 67 -6.38 10.33 -24.77
N ASN A 68 -7.11 10.13 -23.67
CA ASN A 68 -8.36 10.81 -23.39
C ASN A 68 -8.24 11.59 -22.08
N PHE A 69 -8.80 12.80 -22.07
CA PHE A 69 -8.88 13.65 -20.90
C PHE A 69 -10.24 14.34 -20.82
N VAL A 70 -10.89 14.22 -19.68
CA VAL A 70 -12.08 14.98 -19.30
C VAL A 70 -11.74 15.76 -18.04
N SER A 71 -11.87 17.09 -18.11
CA SER A 71 -11.54 17.96 -17.00
C SER A 71 -12.62 17.95 -15.91
N LEU A 72 -12.28 18.44 -14.73
CA LEU A 72 -13.25 18.70 -13.66
C LEU A 72 -14.36 19.65 -14.09
N LYS A 73 -14.07 20.60 -14.99
CA LYS A 73 -15.02 21.63 -15.46
C LYS A 73 -16.05 21.07 -16.43
N ASP A 74 -15.67 20.05 -17.21
CA ASP A 74 -16.54 19.48 -18.24
C ASP A 74 -17.67 18.65 -17.63
N ILE A 75 -17.43 18.07 -16.45
CA ILE A 75 -18.41 17.25 -15.74
C ILE A 75 -19.27 18.15 -14.85
N LYS A 76 -20.53 18.33 -15.23
CA LYS A 76 -21.52 19.21 -14.55
C LYS A 76 -22.11 18.57 -13.28
N ASN A 77 -21.26 18.16 -12.34
CA ASN A 77 -21.64 17.54 -11.08
C ASN A 77 -21.03 18.27 -9.87
N SER A 78 -21.61 18.06 -8.69
CA SER A 78 -21.10 18.63 -7.44
C SER A 78 -19.70 18.09 -7.12
N LYS A 79 -18.76 18.99 -6.80
CA LYS A 79 -17.36 18.63 -6.53
C LYS A 79 -17.09 18.44 -5.03
N CYS A 80 -16.05 17.70 -4.70
CA CYS A 80 -15.55 17.58 -3.34
C CYS A 80 -14.71 18.81 -2.98
N PRO A 81 -14.69 19.24 -1.70
CA PRO A 81 -13.77 20.26 -1.22
C PRO A 81 -12.31 19.86 -1.46
N GLY A 82 -11.46 20.86 -1.74
CA GLY A 82 -10.01 20.64 -1.87
C GLY A 82 -9.40 20.16 -0.55
N GLY A 83 -8.44 19.23 -0.62
CA GLY A 83 -7.76 18.68 0.57
C GLY A 83 -8.50 17.53 1.28
N THR A 84 -9.68 17.11 0.80
CA THR A 84 -10.33 15.90 1.29
C THR A 84 -9.46 14.67 1.03
N LYS A 85 -9.30 13.82 2.05
CA LYS A 85 -8.51 12.59 1.93
C LYS A 85 -9.17 11.64 0.94
N SER A 86 -8.45 11.31 -0.13
CA SER A 86 -8.95 10.39 -1.15
C SER A 86 -8.84 8.93 -0.71
N MET A 87 -9.82 8.12 -1.10
CA MET A 87 -9.73 6.67 -1.08
C MET A 87 -9.15 6.19 -2.41
N LEU A 88 -8.18 5.29 -2.36
CA LEU A 88 -7.52 4.78 -3.56
C LEU A 88 -7.96 3.35 -3.84
N ILE A 89 -8.41 3.08 -5.06
CA ILE A 89 -8.74 1.76 -5.56
C ILE A 89 -7.82 1.46 -6.74
N PHE A 90 -7.12 0.33 -6.68
CA PHE A 90 -6.34 -0.20 -7.79
C PHE A 90 -6.98 -1.50 -8.24
N ALA A 91 -7.43 -1.55 -9.48
CA ALA A 91 -8.05 -2.70 -10.11
C ALA A 91 -7.21 -3.17 -11.31
N GLY A 92 -7.16 -4.49 -11.52
CA GLY A 92 -6.37 -5.13 -12.57
C GLY A 92 -5.10 -5.78 -12.01
N ASP A 93 -4.84 -7.00 -12.46
CA ASP A 93 -3.74 -7.85 -11.97
C ASP A 93 -2.36 -7.32 -12.41
N ASP A 94 -2.31 -6.53 -13.50
CA ASP A 94 -1.07 -5.94 -14.03
C ASP A 94 -0.31 -5.13 -12.97
N PHE A 95 -1.03 -4.49 -12.04
CA PHE A 95 -0.44 -3.73 -10.93
C PHE A 95 0.40 -4.56 -9.96
N ASP A 96 0.18 -5.87 -9.91
CA ASP A 96 0.89 -6.79 -9.03
C ASP A 96 1.81 -7.76 -9.82
N VAL A 97 1.54 -7.97 -11.11
CA VAL A 97 2.31 -8.88 -11.98
C VAL A 97 3.50 -8.18 -12.66
N THR A 98 3.27 -7.02 -13.30
CA THR A 98 4.28 -6.37 -14.14
C THR A 98 5.07 -5.33 -13.36
N GLU A 99 6.40 -5.36 -13.50
CA GLU A 99 7.29 -4.47 -12.74
C GLU A 99 6.95 -2.99 -12.95
N ASP A 100 6.75 -2.56 -14.20
CA ASP A 100 6.46 -1.16 -14.53
C ASP A 100 5.19 -0.64 -13.84
N TYR A 101 4.12 -1.44 -13.84
CA TYR A 101 2.86 -1.09 -13.19
C TYR A 101 2.99 -1.11 -11.67
N ARG A 102 3.74 -2.06 -11.11
CA ARG A 102 4.06 -2.09 -9.67
C ARG A 102 4.86 -0.86 -9.25
N ARG A 103 5.82 -0.43 -10.07
CA ARG A 103 6.63 0.77 -9.85
C ARG A 103 5.84 2.04 -10.02
N LEU A 104 4.81 2.06 -10.87
CA LEU A 104 3.88 3.18 -10.99
C LEU A 104 2.85 3.24 -9.86
N LYS A 105 2.40 2.10 -9.34
CA LYS A 105 1.43 2.05 -8.22
C LYS A 105 1.93 2.81 -6.99
N SER A 106 3.21 2.65 -6.64
CA SER A 106 3.82 3.29 -5.46
C SER A 106 3.79 4.84 -5.48
N PRO A 107 4.27 5.55 -6.52
CA PRO A 107 4.19 7.00 -6.60
C PRO A 107 2.74 7.47 -6.69
N LEU A 108 1.83 6.78 -7.41
CA LEU A 108 0.41 7.15 -7.44
C LEU A 108 -0.21 7.12 -6.03
N ILE A 109 0.09 6.10 -5.24
CA ILE A 109 -0.33 6.05 -3.83
C ILE A 109 0.22 7.25 -3.06
N ASP A 110 1.53 7.51 -3.18
CA ASP A 110 2.15 8.58 -2.40
C ASP A 110 1.73 9.99 -2.83
N PHE A 111 1.36 10.20 -4.10
CA PHE A 111 0.79 11.45 -4.59
C PHE A 111 -0.57 11.74 -3.98
N PHE A 112 -1.44 10.73 -3.90
CA PHE A 112 -2.86 10.94 -3.64
C PHE A 112 -3.33 10.51 -2.23
N ARG A 113 -2.50 9.78 -1.46
CA ARG A 113 -2.87 9.32 -0.10
C ARG A 113 -3.09 10.44 0.91
N GLY A 114 -2.47 11.61 0.70
CA GLY A 114 -2.47 12.71 1.66
C GLY A 114 -1.81 12.36 3.01
N PRO A 115 -2.23 13.00 4.12
CA PRO A 115 -1.64 12.76 5.44
C PRO A 115 -2.04 11.39 6.02
N THR A 116 -1.09 10.76 6.72
CA THR A 116 -1.34 9.54 7.50
C THR A 116 -2.10 9.89 8.78
N VAL A 117 -3.31 9.36 8.93
CA VAL A 117 -4.18 9.57 10.09
C VAL A 117 -4.57 8.22 10.69
N SER A 118 -4.70 8.16 12.02
CA SER A 118 -5.12 6.94 12.74
C SER A 118 -6.61 6.66 12.60
N ASN A 119 -7.43 7.72 12.59
CA ASN A 119 -8.88 7.65 12.49
C ASN A 119 -9.38 8.61 11.41
N ILE A 120 -10.49 8.25 10.78
CA ILE A 120 -11.17 9.09 9.79
C ILE A 120 -12.67 9.12 10.09
N HIS A 121 -13.27 10.31 9.99
CA HIS A 121 -14.72 10.46 10.11
C HIS A 121 -15.40 9.93 8.84
N LEU A 122 -16.54 9.23 8.99
CA LEU A 122 -17.34 8.74 7.87
C LEU A 122 -17.75 9.87 6.91
N ALA A 123 -18.05 11.06 7.43
CA ALA A 123 -18.38 12.24 6.64
C ALA A 123 -17.19 12.77 5.81
N GLY A 124 -15.94 12.37 6.13
CA GLY A 124 -14.76 12.72 5.35
C GLY A 124 -14.45 11.73 4.22
N LEU A 125 -15.23 10.66 4.07
CA LEU A 125 -15.08 9.65 3.02
C LEU A 125 -15.95 10.02 1.80
N GLU A 126 -15.60 11.13 1.14
CA GLU A 126 -16.41 11.68 0.06
C GLU A 126 -15.81 11.43 -1.33
N TYR A 127 -14.53 11.06 -1.41
CA TYR A 127 -13.77 11.08 -2.65
C TYR A 127 -13.01 9.78 -2.90
N VAL A 128 -13.21 9.18 -4.07
CA VAL A 128 -12.57 7.94 -4.51
C VAL A 128 -11.80 8.19 -5.80
N LEU A 129 -10.53 7.80 -5.81
CA LEU A 129 -9.70 7.68 -7.00
C LEU A 129 -9.58 6.21 -7.38
N HIS A 130 -10.00 5.90 -8.60
CA HIS A 130 -9.96 4.56 -9.14
C HIS A 130 -8.94 4.49 -10.28
N PHE A 131 -7.98 3.60 -10.14
CA PHE A 131 -6.98 3.27 -11.14
C PHE A 131 -7.26 1.86 -11.63
N THR A 132 -7.55 1.70 -12.92
CA THR A 132 -7.77 0.39 -13.53
C THR A 132 -6.70 0.13 -14.59
N ALA A 133 -5.92 -0.93 -14.43
CA ALA A 133 -4.99 -1.40 -15.46
C ALA A 133 -5.68 -2.47 -16.31
N LEU A 134 -5.81 -2.21 -17.60
CA LEU A 134 -6.44 -3.14 -18.56
C LEU A 134 -5.87 -2.90 -19.96
N ASN A 135 -5.49 -3.99 -20.64
CA ASN A 135 -5.04 -3.98 -22.03
C ASN A 135 -3.89 -2.99 -22.31
N GLY A 136 -2.91 -2.89 -21.41
CA GLY A 136 -1.77 -1.98 -21.57
C GLY A 136 -2.10 -0.50 -21.30
N LYS A 137 -3.32 -0.19 -20.85
CA LYS A 137 -3.76 1.17 -20.50
C LYS A 137 -4.09 1.27 -19.01
N ILE A 138 -3.97 2.48 -18.48
CA ILE A 138 -4.34 2.81 -17.10
C ILE A 138 -5.44 3.86 -17.15
N TYR A 139 -6.62 3.46 -16.73
CA TYR A 139 -7.76 4.35 -16.57
C TYR A 139 -7.71 4.98 -15.19
N PHE A 140 -7.55 6.29 -15.15
CA PHE A 140 -7.70 7.06 -13.93
C PHE A 140 -9.06 7.74 -13.95
N ARG A 141 -9.86 7.45 -12.92
CA ARG A 141 -11.23 7.95 -12.75
C ARG A 141 -11.42 8.46 -11.34
N SER A 142 -12.18 9.55 -11.24
CA SER A 142 -12.48 10.22 -9.98
C SER A 142 -13.97 10.21 -9.72
N TYR A 143 -14.36 9.65 -8.59
CA TYR A 143 -15.76 9.52 -8.18
C TYR A 143 -16.01 10.23 -6.86
N LYS A 144 -17.16 10.88 -6.78
CA LYS A 144 -17.76 11.35 -5.55
C LYS A 144 -18.60 10.24 -4.94
N LEU A 145 -18.52 10.08 -3.62
CA LEU A 145 -19.21 9.04 -2.89
C LEU A 145 -20.51 9.59 -2.27
N LEU A 146 -21.62 8.94 -2.58
CA LEU A 146 -22.95 9.26 -2.07
C LEU A 146 -23.39 8.17 -1.10
N LEU A 147 -23.53 8.55 0.17
CA LEU A 147 -24.01 7.66 1.22
C LEU A 147 -25.55 7.70 1.25
N LYS A 148 -26.19 6.62 0.81
CA LYS A 148 -27.65 6.45 0.87
C LYS A 148 -28.03 5.65 2.11
N LYS A 149 -29.24 5.93 2.63
CA LYS A 149 -29.80 5.18 3.75
C LYS A 149 -29.91 3.70 3.37
N SER A 150 -29.40 2.85 4.25
CA SER A 150 -29.49 1.40 4.17
C SER A 150 -30.20 0.90 5.42
N GLY A 151 -30.97 -0.17 5.33
CA GLY A 151 -31.62 -0.81 6.48
C GLY A 151 -30.65 -1.55 7.43
N SER A 152 -29.35 -1.35 7.25
CA SER A 152 -28.28 -2.00 8.02
C SER A 152 -27.32 -0.96 8.61
N ARG A 153 -26.36 -1.40 9.44
CA ARG A 153 -25.36 -0.52 10.06
C ARG A 153 -24.48 0.22 9.03
N SER A 154 -24.30 -0.35 7.84
CA SER A 154 -23.46 0.21 6.78
C SER A 154 -24.34 0.92 5.73
N PRO A 155 -24.04 2.18 5.36
CA PRO A 155 -24.80 2.90 4.34
C PRO A 155 -24.64 2.23 2.97
N ARG A 156 -25.63 2.44 2.09
CA ARG A 156 -25.53 2.02 0.69
C ARG A 156 -24.68 3.04 -0.05
N ILE A 157 -23.64 2.57 -0.72
CA ILE A 157 -22.67 3.42 -1.42
C ILE A 157 -23.11 3.55 -2.88
N GLU A 158 -23.25 4.78 -3.34
CA GLU A 158 -23.38 5.12 -4.77
C GLU A 158 -22.22 6.02 -5.18
N LEU A 159 -21.79 5.90 -6.43
CA LEU A 159 -20.68 6.66 -7.00
C LEU A 159 -21.21 7.58 -8.09
N GLU A 160 -20.81 8.84 -8.04
CA GLU A 160 -21.10 9.85 -9.04
C GLU A 160 -19.78 10.28 -9.70
N GLU A 161 -19.71 10.31 -11.03
CA GLU A 161 -18.50 10.75 -11.71
C GLU A 161 -18.25 12.24 -11.43
N MET A 162 -17.06 12.56 -10.94
CA MET A 162 -16.65 13.92 -10.60
C MET A 162 -15.56 14.45 -11.54
N GLY A 163 -14.69 13.56 -12.03
CA GLY A 163 -13.50 13.91 -12.79
C GLY A 163 -12.34 14.40 -11.91
N PRO A 164 -11.14 14.56 -12.47
CA PRO A 164 -10.79 14.37 -13.87
C PRO A 164 -10.77 12.89 -14.26
N SER A 165 -11.03 12.62 -15.54
CA SER A 165 -10.97 11.27 -16.11
C SER A 165 -9.85 11.25 -17.17
N LEU A 166 -8.89 10.35 -16.99
CA LEU A 166 -7.65 10.28 -17.78
C LEU A 166 -7.41 8.85 -18.26
N ASP A 167 -7.08 8.69 -19.53
CA ASP A 167 -6.62 7.42 -20.10
C ASP A 167 -5.13 7.52 -20.36
N LEU A 168 -4.36 6.76 -19.60
CA LEU A 168 -2.90 6.79 -19.60
C LEU A 168 -2.35 5.57 -20.33
N VAL A 169 -1.38 5.80 -21.19
CA VAL A 169 -0.61 4.74 -21.88
C VAL A 169 0.84 4.86 -21.44
N LEU A 170 1.41 3.77 -20.93
CA LEU A 170 2.82 3.74 -20.57
C LEU A 170 3.70 3.89 -21.81
N ARG A 171 4.73 4.74 -21.70
CA ARG A 171 5.71 4.98 -22.77
C ARG A 171 7.10 4.56 -22.31
N ARG A 172 7.98 5.52 -22.01
CA ARG A 172 9.34 5.24 -21.56
C ARG A 172 9.36 5.01 -20.05
N THR A 173 10.13 4.02 -19.62
CA THR A 173 10.44 3.75 -18.22
C THR A 173 11.94 3.84 -18.00
N HIS A 174 12.33 4.44 -16.88
CA HIS A 174 13.71 4.44 -16.39
C HIS A 174 13.68 4.00 -14.94
N LEU A 175 14.19 2.80 -14.67
CA LEU A 175 14.22 2.19 -13.36
C LEU A 175 15.65 2.23 -12.81
N ALA A 176 15.84 2.67 -11.57
CA ALA A 176 17.13 2.53 -10.91
C ALA A 176 17.45 1.06 -10.58
N PHE A 177 18.72 0.79 -10.33
CA PHE A 177 19.20 -0.51 -9.89
C PHE A 177 18.48 -1.00 -8.63
N ASP A 178 18.29 -2.33 -8.57
CA ASP A 178 17.57 -2.99 -7.49
C ASP A 178 18.15 -2.71 -6.11
N ASP A 179 19.46 -2.51 -6.00
CA ASP A 179 20.10 -2.24 -4.71
C ASP A 179 19.74 -0.85 -4.17
N LEU A 180 19.67 0.17 -5.04
CA LEU A 180 19.19 1.48 -4.65
C LEU A 180 17.71 1.42 -4.24
N TYR A 181 16.91 0.62 -4.96
CA TYR A 181 15.52 0.41 -4.58
C TYR A 181 15.37 -0.28 -3.21
N LYS A 182 16.13 -1.34 -2.93
CA LYS A 182 16.13 -2.03 -1.62
C LYS A 182 16.52 -1.08 -0.49
N LEU A 183 17.49 -0.19 -0.74
CA LEU A 183 17.87 0.86 0.21
C LEU A 183 16.69 1.83 0.46
N SER A 184 16.00 2.25 -0.60
CA SER A 184 14.87 3.19 -0.50
C SER A 184 13.65 2.64 0.26
N VAL A 185 13.44 1.31 0.23
CA VAL A 185 12.31 0.64 0.88
C VAL A 185 12.69 0.16 2.30
N LYS A 186 13.93 0.40 2.74
CA LYS A 186 14.41 -0.11 4.02
C LYS A 186 13.70 0.56 5.20
N MET A 187 12.94 -0.24 5.94
CA MET A 187 12.30 0.21 7.18
C MET A 187 13.33 0.54 8.27
N PRO A 188 13.26 1.72 8.91
CA PRO A 188 14.10 2.06 10.06
C PRO A 188 13.96 1.02 11.18
N LYS A 189 15.08 0.68 11.84
CA LYS A 189 15.10 -0.37 12.87
C LYS A 189 14.13 -0.09 14.03
N ALA A 190 13.91 1.18 14.36
CA ALA A 190 12.99 1.61 15.43
C ALA A 190 11.52 1.30 15.14
N LEU A 191 11.12 1.26 13.86
CA LEU A 191 9.73 1.00 13.45
C LEU A 191 9.46 -0.48 13.16
N LYS A 192 10.49 -1.34 13.19
CA LYS A 192 10.30 -2.77 12.91
C LYS A 192 9.37 -3.40 13.95
N PRO A 193 8.45 -4.28 13.54
CA PRO A 193 7.52 -4.93 14.46
C PRO A 193 8.29 -5.67 15.56
N LYS A 194 7.78 -5.57 16.79
CA LYS A 194 8.41 -6.17 17.97
C LYS A 194 8.55 -7.68 17.80
N LYS A 195 9.64 -8.24 18.35
CA LYS A 195 9.94 -9.67 18.27
C LYS A 195 8.82 -10.48 18.95
N LYS A 196 8.43 -11.58 18.29
CA LYS A 196 7.45 -12.55 18.78
C LYS A 196 7.84 -13.03 20.20
N ASN A 197 6.86 -13.23 21.06
CA ASN A 197 7.00 -13.69 22.46
C ASN A 197 7.50 -12.66 23.48
N ILE A 198 7.54 -11.37 23.14
CA ILE A 198 7.80 -10.29 24.10
C ILE A 198 6.58 -9.35 24.09
N SER A 199 5.86 -9.26 25.20
CA SER A 199 4.76 -8.31 25.40
C SER A 199 5.12 -7.31 26.49
N HIS A 200 4.58 -6.10 26.40
CA HIS A 200 4.70 -5.12 27.48
C HIS A 200 3.32 -4.85 28.04
N ASP A 201 3.23 -4.72 29.36
CA ASP A 201 2.02 -4.23 30.01
C ASP A 201 1.89 -2.71 29.85
N SER A 202 0.69 -2.20 30.11
CA SER A 202 0.36 -0.76 30.12
C SER A 202 1.24 0.04 31.10
N PHE A 203 1.80 -0.64 32.11
CA PHE A 203 2.73 -0.08 33.10
C PHE A 203 4.23 -0.28 32.76
N GLY A 204 4.56 -0.79 31.56
CA GLY A 204 5.94 -0.90 31.07
C GLY A 204 6.69 -2.19 31.43
N THR A 205 6.11 -3.07 32.24
CA THR A 205 6.69 -4.38 32.58
C THR A 205 6.77 -5.29 31.34
N THR A 206 7.90 -5.95 31.13
CA THR A 206 8.14 -6.81 29.96
C THR A 206 7.90 -8.27 30.31
N TYR A 207 7.04 -8.95 29.55
CA TYR A 207 6.71 -10.37 29.70
C TYR A 207 7.22 -11.18 28.50
N GLY A 208 7.88 -12.30 28.79
CA GLY A 208 8.32 -13.29 27.79
C GLY A 208 7.39 -14.50 27.77
N ARG A 209 6.78 -14.85 26.63
CA ARG A 209 5.94 -16.05 26.51
C ARG A 209 6.78 -17.27 26.11
N ILE A 210 6.99 -18.20 27.03
CA ILE A 210 7.61 -19.50 26.76
C ILE A 210 6.53 -20.49 26.33
N GLN A 211 6.63 -21.04 25.12
CA GLN A 211 5.75 -22.12 24.66
C GLN A 211 6.33 -23.46 25.09
N MET A 212 5.79 -24.04 26.17
CA MET A 212 6.15 -25.40 26.55
C MET A 212 5.62 -26.39 25.50
N GLN A 213 6.52 -27.17 24.91
CA GLN A 213 6.10 -28.27 24.04
C GLN A 213 5.29 -29.28 24.86
N LYS A 214 4.14 -29.69 24.32
CA LYS A 214 3.28 -30.69 24.93
C LYS A 214 4.07 -31.99 25.03
N LYS A 215 4.49 -32.40 26.24
CA LYS A 215 5.07 -33.73 26.47
C LYS A 215 4.13 -34.76 25.83
N MET A 216 4.61 -35.48 24.81
CA MET A 216 3.81 -36.47 24.10
C MET A 216 3.17 -37.42 25.11
N LYS A 217 1.90 -37.78 24.87
CA LYS A 217 1.15 -38.85 25.56
C LYS A 217 1.82 -40.25 25.45
N GLY A 218 3.09 -40.31 25.03
CA GLY A 218 3.94 -41.48 25.07
C GLY A 218 4.44 -41.79 26.48
N LEU A 219 4.73 -40.79 27.32
CA LEU A 219 5.24 -41.08 28.69
C LEU A 219 4.21 -41.84 29.54
N LYS A 220 2.92 -41.48 29.46
CA LYS A 220 1.86 -42.24 30.15
C LYS A 220 1.69 -43.66 29.61
N LYS A 221 1.80 -43.84 28.29
CA LYS A 221 1.79 -45.18 27.69
C LYS A 221 3.01 -46.00 28.09
N ILE A 222 4.19 -45.39 28.21
CA ILE A 222 5.40 -46.10 28.62
C ILE A 222 5.29 -46.56 30.07
N THR A 223 4.81 -45.71 31.00
CA THR A 223 4.55 -46.13 32.38
C THR A 223 3.43 -47.18 32.47
N GLU A 224 2.32 -47.02 31.77
CA GLU A 224 1.21 -48.00 31.77
C GLU A 224 1.60 -49.35 31.15
N VAL A 225 2.45 -49.36 30.11
CA VAL A 225 2.95 -50.58 29.48
C VAL A 225 3.98 -51.27 30.38
N GLN A 226 4.84 -50.51 31.06
CA GLN A 226 5.79 -51.06 32.04
C GLN A 226 5.05 -51.69 33.23
N GLU A 227 4.02 -51.04 33.76
CA GLU A 227 3.19 -51.56 34.85
C GLU A 227 2.38 -52.81 34.47
N LYS A 228 1.88 -52.89 33.23
CA LYS A 228 1.18 -54.09 32.75
C LYS A 228 2.12 -55.27 32.56
N LYS A 229 3.33 -55.04 32.03
CA LYS A 229 4.34 -56.10 31.86
C LYS A 229 4.80 -56.68 33.20
N SER A 230 5.06 -55.84 34.20
CA SER A 230 5.47 -56.31 35.53
C SER A 230 4.39 -57.15 36.21
N LYS A 231 3.11 -56.77 36.10
CA LYS A 231 1.97 -57.54 36.64
C LYS A 231 1.81 -58.92 35.97
N ILE A 232 2.00 -59.01 34.65
CA ILE A 232 1.93 -60.29 33.92
C ILE A 232 3.07 -61.22 34.32
N ILE A 233 4.30 -60.70 34.43
CA ILE A 233 5.46 -61.50 34.86
C ILE A 233 5.23 -62.04 36.28
N PHE A 234 4.74 -61.19 37.19
CA PHE A 234 4.43 -61.61 38.56
C PHE A 234 3.36 -62.72 38.59
N LYS A 235 2.29 -62.58 37.79
CA LYS A 235 1.23 -63.60 37.70
C LYS A 235 1.76 -64.95 37.20
N ASN A 236 2.58 -64.94 36.15
CA ASN A 236 3.15 -66.17 35.57
C ASN A 236 4.15 -66.87 36.51
N LEU A 237 4.89 -66.10 37.33
CA LEU A 237 5.76 -66.64 38.38
C LEU A 237 4.94 -67.34 39.48
N MET A 238 3.80 -66.75 39.89
CA MET A 238 2.93 -67.33 40.90
C MET A 238 2.24 -68.62 40.41
N GLU A 239 1.82 -68.67 39.15
CA GLU A 239 1.20 -69.88 38.55
C GLU A 239 2.20 -71.04 38.37
N LYS A 240 3.49 -70.74 38.13
CA LYS A 240 4.53 -71.78 38.04
C LYS A 240 4.92 -72.40 39.37
N ASN A 241 4.71 -71.71 40.49
CA ASN A 241 5.01 -72.23 41.83
C ASN A 241 3.90 -73.14 42.39
N HIS A 242 2.78 -73.29 41.67
CA HIS A 242 1.66 -74.16 42.03
C HIS A 242 1.57 -75.44 41.16
N LYS A 243 2.64 -75.78 40.43
CA LYS A 243 2.85 -77.09 39.77
C LYS A 243 4.13 -77.72 40.32
#